data_AF-A0A1R1DEP3-F1
#
_entry.id   AF-A0A1R1DEP3-F1
#
_cell.length_a   1.000
_cell.length_b   1.000
_cell.length_c   1.000
_cell.angle_alpha   90.00
_cell.angle_beta   90.00
_cell.angle_gamma   90.00
#
_symmetry.space_group_name_H-M   'P 1'
#
loop_
_entity.id
_entity.type
_entity.pdbx_description
1 polymer ?
#
loop_
_entity_poly.entity_id
_entity_poly.type
_entity_poly.pdbx_seq_one_letter_code
_entity_poly.pdbx_strand_id
1 'polypeptide(L)'
;MSSSKSKNKRPSHKWKKKQKKENRTTHLRVSNDSNRSTESSNSNTIAIIGGWVEAVGNIVAAIGDTPFKNMPETIKTDLRLVGNVLQAVGSALTTDNEPIFMDIVGDILQSSGNVTVVIGILDKNEQSGQRLETIGNVLQLLGAGVSINIQENLTFSESLDNVGNVIQVIGNTLQVYANPNTEEGIRVNAIGSWTQAVGTVISALAADYND
;
A
#
# COMPACT_ATOMS: atom_id res chain seq x y z
N MET A 1 -55.59 -60.01 14.84
CA MET A 1 -54.55 -59.57 13.88
C MET A 1 -55.15 -58.57 12.91
N SER A 2 -54.75 -57.29 12.97
CA SER A 2 -54.99 -56.34 11.87
C SER A 2 -53.78 -55.42 11.77
N SER A 3 -53.00 -55.61 10.70
CA SER A 3 -51.76 -54.92 10.40
C SER A 3 -52.07 -53.54 9.79
N SER A 4 -51.74 -52.45 10.49
CA SER A 4 -51.78 -51.11 9.89
C SER A 4 -50.58 -50.94 8.93
N LYS A 5 -50.86 -50.99 7.62
CA LYS A 5 -49.86 -50.67 6.59
C LYS A 5 -49.71 -49.14 6.52
N SER A 6 -48.60 -48.63 7.06
CA SER A 6 -48.12 -47.27 6.82
C SER A 6 -47.93 -47.05 5.30
N LYS A 7 -48.81 -46.24 4.68
CA LYS A 7 -48.68 -45.83 3.27
C LYS A 7 -47.58 -44.78 3.17
N ASN A 8 -46.39 -45.22 2.77
CA ASN A 8 -45.27 -44.33 2.44
C ASN A 8 -45.62 -43.51 1.18
N LYS A 9 -46.13 -42.28 1.35
CA LYS A 9 -46.49 -41.39 0.23
C LYS A 9 -45.23 -40.92 -0.47
N ARG A 10 -45.02 -41.37 -1.71
CA ARG A 10 -43.91 -40.93 -2.56
C ARG A 10 -43.99 -39.40 -2.77
N PRO A 11 -42.89 -38.64 -2.57
CA PRO A 11 -42.91 -37.19 -2.72
C PRO A 11 -43.29 -36.79 -4.15
N SER A 12 -44.17 -35.79 -4.27
CA SER A 12 -44.71 -35.33 -5.55
C SER A 12 -43.62 -34.75 -6.46
N HIS A 13 -43.82 -34.81 -7.77
CA HIS A 13 -42.87 -34.27 -8.75
C HIS A 13 -42.57 -32.77 -8.51
N LYS A 14 -43.58 -32.00 -8.05
CA LYS A 14 -43.41 -30.59 -7.68
C LYS A 14 -42.47 -30.41 -6.48
N TRP A 15 -42.56 -31.28 -5.47
CA TRP A 15 -41.68 -31.23 -4.29
C TRP A 15 -40.22 -31.50 -4.66
N LYS A 16 -39.96 -32.51 -5.51
CA LYS A 16 -38.60 -32.80 -6.00
C LYS A 16 -37.99 -31.66 -6.83
N LYS A 17 -38.82 -30.96 -7.63
CA LYS A 17 -38.37 -29.78 -8.40
C LYS A 17 -38.01 -28.60 -7.48
N LYS A 18 -38.79 -28.36 -6.42
CA LYS A 18 -38.53 -27.31 -5.43
C LYS A 18 -37.20 -27.55 -4.70
N GLN A 19 -37.00 -28.77 -4.20
CA GLN A 19 -35.74 -29.17 -3.53
C GLN A 19 -34.52 -29.10 -4.46
N LYS A 20 -34.66 -29.48 -5.73
CA LYS A 20 -33.58 -29.32 -6.72
C LYS A 20 -33.25 -27.85 -7.00
N LYS A 21 -34.24 -26.96 -6.99
CA LYS A 21 -34.05 -25.52 -7.16
C LYS A 21 -33.40 -24.91 -5.91
N GLU A 22 -33.87 -25.28 -4.73
CA GLU A 22 -33.30 -24.88 -3.43
C GLU A 22 -31.84 -25.33 -3.31
N ASN A 23 -31.52 -26.61 -3.56
CA ASN A 23 -30.14 -27.10 -3.52
C ASN A 23 -29.23 -26.38 -4.53
N ARG A 24 -29.73 -26.08 -5.74
CA ARG A 24 -28.97 -25.27 -6.72
C ARG A 24 -28.69 -23.87 -6.20
N THR A 25 -29.69 -23.21 -5.60
CA THR A 25 -29.48 -21.88 -5.03
C THR A 25 -28.54 -21.90 -3.83
N THR A 26 -28.56 -22.95 -3.00
CA THR A 26 -27.65 -23.10 -1.87
C THR A 26 -26.22 -23.34 -2.34
N HIS A 27 -26.00 -24.22 -3.33
CA HIS A 27 -24.67 -24.43 -3.91
C HIS A 27 -24.11 -23.16 -4.55
N LEU A 28 -24.92 -22.42 -5.32
CA LEU A 28 -24.49 -21.16 -5.93
C LEU A 28 -24.13 -20.10 -4.88
N ARG A 29 -24.87 -20.04 -3.77
CA ARG A 29 -24.55 -19.13 -2.64
C ARG A 29 -23.24 -19.52 -1.97
N VAL A 30 -23.07 -20.80 -1.62
CA VAL A 30 -21.83 -21.30 -1.00
C VAL A 30 -20.62 -21.08 -1.91
N SER A 31 -20.75 -21.29 -3.22
CA SER A 31 -19.68 -21.03 -4.19
C SER A 31 -19.36 -19.54 -4.34
N ASN A 32 -20.38 -18.66 -4.28
CA ASN A 32 -20.15 -17.21 -4.30
C ASN A 32 -19.49 -16.73 -3.00
N ASP A 33 -19.91 -17.25 -1.84
CA ASP A 33 -19.34 -16.90 -0.54
C ASP A 33 -17.89 -17.40 -0.41
N SER A 34 -17.59 -18.60 -0.93
CA SER A 34 -16.20 -19.11 -0.99
C SER A 34 -15.32 -18.29 -1.93
N ASN A 35 -15.86 -17.85 -3.08
CA ASN A 35 -15.09 -17.02 -4.00
C ASN A 35 -14.84 -15.63 -3.41
N ARG A 36 -15.85 -15.00 -2.78
CA ARG A 36 -15.71 -13.69 -2.14
C ARG A 36 -14.73 -13.69 -0.98
N SER A 37 -14.74 -14.74 -0.16
CA SER A 37 -13.75 -14.89 0.93
C SER A 37 -12.33 -15.11 0.42
N THR A 38 -12.18 -15.83 -0.70
CA THR A 38 -10.86 -16.00 -1.35
C THR A 38 -10.36 -14.71 -1.98
N GLU A 39 -11.22 -13.97 -2.69
CA GLU A 39 -10.89 -12.65 -3.25
C GLU A 39 -10.50 -11.66 -2.15
N SER A 40 -11.24 -11.66 -1.03
CA SER A 40 -10.90 -10.84 0.12
C SER A 40 -9.53 -11.21 0.70
N SER A 41 -9.30 -12.47 1.04
CA SER A 41 -7.99 -12.89 1.55
C SER A 41 -6.82 -12.50 0.62
N ASN A 42 -7.03 -12.61 -0.70
CA ASN A 42 -6.00 -12.24 -1.67
C ASN A 42 -5.69 -10.74 -1.68
N SER A 43 -6.69 -9.84 -1.63
CA SER A 43 -6.41 -8.40 -1.64
C SER A 43 -5.71 -7.94 -0.36
N ASN A 44 -6.06 -8.50 0.82
CA ASN A 44 -5.33 -8.20 2.06
C ASN A 44 -3.86 -8.61 1.94
N THR A 45 -3.59 -9.81 1.42
CA THR A 45 -2.21 -10.26 1.18
C THR A 45 -1.47 -9.35 0.21
N ILE A 46 -2.13 -8.87 -0.85
CA ILE A 46 -1.53 -7.93 -1.81
C ILE A 46 -1.21 -6.59 -1.13
N ALA A 47 -2.10 -6.07 -0.30
CA ALA A 47 -1.90 -4.84 0.45
C ALA A 47 -0.69 -4.92 1.39
N ILE A 48 -0.57 -6.03 2.15
CA ILE A 48 0.57 -6.30 3.02
C ILE A 48 1.87 -6.37 2.21
N ILE A 49 1.87 -7.09 1.08
CA ILE A 49 3.02 -7.15 0.18
C ILE A 49 3.36 -5.74 -0.34
N GLY A 50 2.35 -4.96 -0.72
CA GLY A 50 2.51 -3.58 -1.17
C GLY A 50 3.25 -2.71 -0.16
N GLY A 51 2.79 -2.71 1.10
CA GLY A 51 3.42 -1.95 2.18
C GLY A 51 4.88 -2.36 2.43
N TRP A 52 5.19 -3.66 2.40
CA TRP A 52 6.57 -4.13 2.54
C TRP A 52 7.44 -3.80 1.33
N VAL A 53 6.90 -3.86 0.11
CA VAL A 53 7.60 -3.44 -1.12
C VAL A 53 7.94 -1.95 -1.06
N GLU A 54 7.00 -1.12 -0.60
CA GLU A 54 7.22 0.31 -0.39
C GLU A 54 8.29 0.58 0.67
N ALA A 55 8.22 -0.10 1.81
CA ALA A 55 9.20 0.03 2.89
C ALA A 55 10.62 -0.35 2.43
N VAL A 56 10.77 -1.45 1.69
CA VAL A 56 12.07 -1.84 1.10
C VAL A 56 12.54 -0.78 0.10
N GLY A 57 11.64 -0.27 -0.74
CA GLY A 57 11.96 0.79 -1.68
C GLY A 57 12.48 2.06 -1.00
N ASN A 58 11.86 2.46 0.12
CA ASN A 58 12.32 3.58 0.93
C ASN A 58 13.70 3.36 1.54
N ILE A 59 13.97 2.16 2.09
CA ILE A 59 15.29 1.82 2.62
C ILE A 59 16.36 1.88 1.52
N VAL A 60 16.07 1.31 0.34
CA VAL A 60 17.00 1.31 -0.80
C VAL A 60 17.29 2.73 -1.29
N ALA A 61 16.25 3.58 -1.41
CA ALA A 61 16.42 4.98 -1.75
C ALA A 61 17.26 5.73 -0.70
N ALA A 62 16.98 5.54 0.59
CA ALA A 62 17.71 6.16 1.68
C ALA A 62 19.20 5.78 1.71
N ILE A 63 19.54 4.54 1.37
CA ILE A 63 20.94 4.11 1.18
C ILE A 63 21.58 4.91 0.03
N GLY A 64 20.88 5.08 -1.08
CA GLY A 64 21.34 5.87 -2.24
C GLY A 64 21.49 7.36 -1.93
N ASP A 65 20.62 7.93 -1.10
CA ASP A 65 20.68 9.33 -0.66
C ASP A 65 21.79 9.59 0.37
N THR A 66 22.33 8.54 1.00
CA THR A 66 23.35 8.68 2.04
C THR A 66 24.70 9.05 1.43
N PRO A 67 25.37 10.14 1.90
CA PRO A 67 26.63 10.62 1.33
C PRO A 67 27.85 9.79 1.76
N PHE A 68 27.86 8.49 1.45
CA PHE A 68 29.00 7.62 1.67
C PHE A 68 30.19 8.07 0.82
N LYS A 69 31.36 8.25 1.44
CA LYS A 69 32.60 8.65 0.74
C LYS A 69 33.13 7.59 -0.23
N ASN A 70 32.81 6.32 0.00
CA ASN A 70 33.37 5.18 -0.74
C ASN A 70 32.37 4.54 -1.72
N MET A 71 31.22 5.19 -1.96
CA MET A 71 30.21 4.68 -2.89
C MET A 71 30.18 5.56 -4.15
N PRO A 72 30.33 4.97 -5.36
CA PRO A 72 30.26 5.72 -6.61
C PRO A 72 28.89 6.40 -6.79
N GLU A 73 28.88 7.60 -7.38
CA GLU A 73 27.63 8.34 -7.65
C GLU A 73 26.68 7.55 -8.55
N THR A 74 27.17 6.76 -9.51
CA THR A 74 26.31 5.90 -10.34
C THR A 74 25.53 4.89 -9.51
N ILE A 75 26.17 4.28 -8.50
CA ILE A 75 25.51 3.33 -7.60
C ILE A 75 24.49 4.04 -6.72
N LYS A 76 24.80 5.25 -6.23
CA LYS A 76 23.83 6.06 -5.47
C LYS A 76 22.60 6.38 -6.31
N THR A 77 22.80 6.85 -7.54
CA THR A 77 21.71 7.13 -8.49
C THR A 77 20.89 5.88 -8.80
N ASP A 78 21.53 4.73 -9.05
CA ASP A 78 20.83 3.47 -9.32
C ASP A 78 19.99 3.01 -8.12
N LEU A 79 20.52 3.12 -6.89
CA LEU A 79 19.79 2.80 -5.67
C LEU A 79 18.60 3.76 -5.45
N ARG A 80 18.78 5.07 -5.66
CA ARG A 80 17.68 6.04 -5.62
C ARG A 80 16.60 5.69 -6.64
N LEU A 81 17.00 5.36 -7.88
CA LEU A 81 16.08 4.98 -8.95
C LEU A 81 15.29 3.72 -8.61
N VAL A 82 15.97 2.62 -8.25
CA VAL A 82 15.33 1.36 -7.88
C VAL A 82 14.44 1.53 -6.66
N GLY A 83 14.92 2.26 -5.65
CA GLY A 83 14.15 2.54 -4.44
C GLY A 83 12.84 3.26 -4.74
N ASN A 84 12.87 4.35 -5.51
CA ASN A 84 11.64 5.08 -5.87
C ASN A 84 10.70 4.27 -6.78
N VAL A 85 11.23 3.41 -7.67
CA VAL A 85 10.39 2.49 -8.45
C VAL A 85 9.68 1.48 -7.55
N LEU A 86 10.39 0.88 -6.59
CA LEU A 86 9.78 -0.05 -5.64
C LEU A 86 8.72 0.66 -4.79
N GLN A 87 8.98 1.89 -4.33
CA GLN A 87 7.97 2.69 -3.64
C GLN A 87 6.72 2.92 -4.49
N ALA A 88 6.89 3.38 -5.74
CA ALA A 88 5.77 3.62 -6.64
C ALA A 88 4.89 2.37 -6.85
N VAL A 89 5.51 1.19 -6.96
CA VAL A 89 4.81 -0.08 -7.09
C VAL A 89 4.15 -0.49 -5.77
N GLY A 90 4.86 -0.33 -4.65
CA GLY A 90 4.37 -0.66 -3.32
C GLY A 90 3.10 0.11 -2.97
N SER A 91 3.12 1.46 -3.06
CA SER A 91 1.95 2.30 -2.78
C SER A 91 0.80 2.05 -3.77
N ALA A 92 1.07 1.51 -4.96
CA ALA A 92 0.00 1.13 -5.90
C ALA A 92 -0.69 -0.21 -5.54
N LEU A 93 -0.10 -0.99 -4.64
CA LEU A 93 -0.56 -2.31 -4.23
C LEU A 93 -1.17 -2.33 -2.81
N THR A 94 -1.02 -1.27 -2.02
CA THR A 94 -1.49 -1.15 -0.62
C THR A 94 -3.01 -1.11 -0.45
N THR A 95 -3.78 -1.09 -1.53
CA THR A 95 -5.25 -1.09 -1.46
C THR A 95 -5.80 -2.43 -0.95
N ASP A 96 -6.45 -2.42 0.21
CA ASP A 96 -7.11 -3.58 0.81
C ASP A 96 -8.56 -3.78 0.30
N ASN A 97 -9.35 -4.61 0.99
CA ASN A 97 -10.72 -4.95 0.56
C ASN A 97 -11.81 -3.95 0.90
N GLU A 98 -11.62 -3.16 1.95
CA GLU A 98 -12.60 -2.16 2.39
C GLU A 98 -11.88 -0.82 2.55
N PRO A 99 -11.26 -0.32 1.46
CA PRO A 99 -10.31 0.77 1.57
C PRO A 99 -11.05 2.07 1.88
N ILE A 100 -10.47 2.85 2.80
CA ILE A 100 -10.93 4.20 3.05
C ILE A 100 -10.59 5.04 1.81
N PHE A 101 -11.55 5.81 1.31
CA PHE A 101 -11.35 6.62 0.09
C PHE A 101 -10.12 7.53 0.17
N MET A 102 -9.82 8.08 1.34
CA MET A 102 -8.65 8.93 1.55
C MET A 102 -7.34 8.16 1.39
N ASP A 103 -7.28 6.90 1.80
CA ASP A 103 -6.09 6.05 1.63
C ASP A 103 -5.84 5.76 0.14
N ILE A 104 -6.89 5.46 -0.63
CA ILE A 104 -6.79 5.29 -2.09
C ILE A 104 -6.22 6.55 -2.75
N VAL A 105 -6.73 7.73 -2.37
CA VAL A 105 -6.24 9.00 -2.92
C VAL A 105 -4.79 9.23 -2.51
N GLY A 106 -4.46 8.94 -1.26
CA GLY A 106 -3.12 9.06 -0.73
C GLY A 106 -2.12 8.19 -1.48
N ASP A 107 -2.44 6.91 -1.63
CA ASP A 107 -1.67 5.90 -2.36
C ASP A 107 -1.40 6.29 -3.82
N ILE A 108 -2.41 6.81 -4.52
CA ILE A 108 -2.25 7.32 -5.89
C ILE A 108 -1.29 8.51 -5.93
N LEU A 109 -1.41 9.44 -4.98
CA LEU A 109 -0.53 10.61 -4.88
C LEU A 109 0.92 10.20 -4.55
N GLN A 110 1.12 9.24 -3.63
CA GLN A 110 2.43 8.70 -3.29
C GLN A 110 3.06 7.98 -4.48
N SER A 111 2.32 7.10 -5.14
CA SER A 111 2.79 6.38 -6.33
C SER A 111 3.16 7.35 -7.47
N SER A 112 2.30 8.34 -7.75
CA SER A 112 2.56 9.36 -8.77
C SER A 112 3.75 10.26 -8.41
N GLY A 113 3.90 10.58 -7.13
CA GLY A 113 5.04 11.33 -6.61
C GLY A 113 6.35 10.60 -6.84
N ASN A 114 6.40 9.32 -6.48
CA ASN A 114 7.56 8.45 -6.71
C ASN A 114 7.91 8.31 -8.20
N VAL A 115 6.92 8.14 -9.07
CA VAL A 115 7.14 8.17 -10.53
C VAL A 115 7.73 9.51 -10.98
N THR A 116 7.27 10.62 -10.41
CA THR A 116 7.79 11.95 -10.75
C THR A 116 9.25 12.11 -10.29
N VAL A 117 9.62 11.58 -9.11
CA VAL A 117 11.02 11.52 -8.65
C VAL A 117 11.87 10.71 -9.62
N VAL A 118 11.39 9.53 -10.06
CA VAL A 118 12.08 8.70 -11.05
C VAL A 118 12.34 9.45 -12.35
N ILE A 119 11.35 10.20 -12.86
CA ILE A 119 11.52 11.03 -14.05
C ILE A 119 12.59 12.11 -13.80
N GLY A 120 12.58 12.73 -12.62
CA GLY A 120 13.58 13.72 -12.22
C GLY A 120 15.02 13.17 -12.20
N ILE A 121 15.22 11.97 -11.62
CA ILE A 121 16.51 11.27 -11.59
C ILE A 121 17.03 10.96 -12.99
N LEU A 122 16.14 10.62 -13.93
CA LEU A 122 16.48 10.27 -15.31
C LEU A 122 16.60 11.49 -16.24
N ASP A 123 16.25 12.69 -15.77
CA ASP A 123 16.34 13.91 -16.57
C ASP A 123 17.81 14.28 -16.81
N LYS A 124 18.13 14.64 -18.06
CA LYS A 124 19.48 15.08 -18.44
C LYS A 124 19.75 16.52 -18.06
N ASN A 125 18.70 17.31 -17.80
CA ASN A 125 18.81 18.66 -17.29
C ASN A 125 18.72 18.63 -15.77
N GLU A 126 19.85 18.87 -15.11
CA GLU A 126 19.96 18.82 -13.65
C GLU A 126 18.95 19.75 -12.94
N GLN A 127 18.74 20.97 -13.44
CA GLN A 127 17.79 21.91 -12.82
C GLN A 127 16.34 21.44 -12.96
N SER A 128 15.97 20.91 -14.12
CA SER A 128 14.64 20.32 -14.34
C SER A 128 14.46 19.05 -13.50
N GLY A 129 15.47 18.19 -13.47
CA GLY A 129 15.49 16.96 -12.69
C GLY A 129 15.27 17.22 -11.20
N GLN A 130 16.08 18.11 -10.61
CA GLN A 130 15.92 18.53 -9.22
C GLN A 130 14.52 19.08 -8.92
N ARG A 131 13.93 19.88 -9.83
CA ARG A 131 12.56 20.39 -9.67
C ARG A 131 11.52 19.28 -9.71
N LEU A 132 11.67 18.31 -10.60
CA LEU A 132 10.77 17.15 -10.69
C LEU A 132 10.87 16.28 -9.43
N GLU A 133 12.08 16.06 -8.91
CA GLU A 133 12.26 15.37 -7.63
C GLU A 133 11.53 16.10 -6.49
N THR A 134 11.68 17.42 -6.39
CA THR A 134 10.93 18.21 -5.38
C THR A 134 9.42 18.10 -5.57
N ILE A 135 8.91 18.20 -6.80
CA ILE A 135 7.47 18.06 -7.09
C ILE A 135 6.98 16.65 -6.69
N GLY A 136 7.76 15.62 -7.01
CA GLY A 136 7.47 14.25 -6.62
C GLY A 136 7.37 14.10 -5.10
N ASN A 137 8.34 14.64 -4.35
CA ASN A 137 8.33 14.62 -2.88
C ASN A 137 7.15 15.41 -2.29
N VAL A 138 6.70 16.51 -2.94
CA VAL A 138 5.48 17.23 -2.54
C VAL A 138 4.22 16.37 -2.76
N LEU A 139 4.13 15.63 -3.87
CA LEU A 139 3.00 14.73 -4.11
C LEU A 139 2.96 13.59 -3.07
N GLN A 140 4.12 13.01 -2.73
CA GLN A 140 4.23 11.99 -1.68
C GLN A 140 3.83 12.54 -0.30
N LEU A 141 4.33 13.73 0.06
CA LEU A 141 3.92 14.44 1.27
C LEU A 141 2.39 14.59 1.36
N LEU A 142 1.75 15.05 0.27
CA LEU A 142 0.30 15.22 0.24
C LEU A 142 -0.42 13.88 0.32
N GLY A 143 0.11 12.85 -0.34
CA GLY A 143 -0.44 11.50 -0.29
C GLY A 143 -0.46 10.95 1.13
N ALA A 144 0.70 10.88 1.78
CA ALA A 144 0.82 10.44 3.18
C ALA A 144 -0.03 11.30 4.13
N GLY A 145 -0.12 12.61 3.89
CA GLY A 145 -0.92 13.51 4.72
C GLY A 145 -2.43 13.29 4.61
N VAL A 146 -2.94 12.95 3.42
CA VAL A 146 -4.36 12.67 3.19
C VAL A 146 -4.78 11.32 3.76
N SER A 147 -3.88 10.33 3.77
CA SER A 147 -4.09 9.01 4.40
C SER A 147 -4.13 9.05 5.93
N ILE A 148 -3.91 10.20 6.58
CA ILE A 148 -4.05 10.29 8.04
C ILE A 148 -5.54 10.26 8.41
N ASN A 149 -5.97 9.16 9.01
CA ASN A 149 -7.34 8.95 9.46
C ASN A 149 -7.64 9.75 10.74
N ILE A 150 -8.55 10.72 10.65
CA ILE A 150 -8.91 11.61 11.76
C ILE A 150 -10.20 11.21 12.51
N GLN A 151 -10.68 9.98 12.31
CA GLN A 151 -11.85 9.47 13.03
C GLN A 151 -11.56 9.29 14.53
N GLU A 152 -12.59 9.44 15.38
CA GLU A 152 -12.41 9.44 16.84
C GLU A 152 -12.06 8.06 17.43
N ASN A 153 -12.48 6.96 16.80
CA ASN A 153 -12.34 5.60 17.31
C ASN A 153 -11.49 4.73 16.38
N LEU A 154 -10.20 5.02 16.32
CA LEU A 154 -9.24 4.22 15.56
C LEU A 154 -8.92 2.91 16.29
N THR A 155 -8.79 1.83 15.54
CA THR A 155 -8.15 0.60 15.99
C THR A 155 -6.67 0.84 16.25
N PHE A 156 -6.01 -0.13 16.90
CA PHE A 156 -4.57 -0.06 17.12
C PHE A 156 -3.78 0.00 15.81
N SER A 157 -4.18 -0.79 14.80
CA SER A 157 -3.53 -0.78 13.50
C SER A 157 -3.71 0.56 12.78
N GLU A 158 -4.93 1.10 12.70
CA GLU A 158 -5.17 2.43 12.10
C GLU A 158 -4.38 3.54 12.83
N SER A 159 -4.28 3.44 14.16
CA SER A 159 -3.46 4.37 14.94
C SER A 159 -1.97 4.24 14.61
N LEU A 160 -1.49 3.01 14.41
CA LEU A 160 -0.10 2.73 14.07
C LEU A 160 0.23 3.19 12.65
N ASP A 161 -0.67 2.95 11.69
CA ASP A 161 -0.52 3.46 10.32
C ASP A 161 -0.51 4.99 10.28
N ASN A 162 -1.40 5.65 11.02
CA ASN A 162 -1.35 7.11 11.17
C ASN A 162 0.01 7.62 11.70
N VAL A 163 0.62 6.92 12.66
CA VAL A 163 1.97 7.27 13.13
C VAL A 163 2.99 7.09 12.01
N GLY A 164 2.90 6.01 11.24
CA GLY A 164 3.69 5.79 10.04
C GLY A 164 3.57 6.95 9.04
N ASN A 165 2.35 7.27 8.64
CA ASN A 165 2.03 8.37 7.71
C ASN A 165 2.52 9.74 8.20
N VAL A 166 2.37 10.06 9.49
CA VAL A 166 2.93 11.31 10.07
C VAL A 166 4.46 11.34 9.95
N ILE A 167 5.15 10.23 10.27
CA ILE A 167 6.60 10.14 10.13
C ILE A 167 7.02 10.30 8.66
N GLN A 168 6.29 9.71 7.73
CA GLN A 168 6.53 9.88 6.29
C GLN A 168 6.34 11.33 5.84
N VAL A 169 5.30 12.02 6.31
CA VAL A 169 5.10 13.46 6.06
C VAL A 169 6.29 14.28 6.55
N ILE A 170 6.83 13.98 7.73
CA ILE A 170 8.03 14.66 8.25
C ILE A 170 9.22 14.40 7.32
N GLY A 171 9.46 13.15 6.94
CA GLY A 171 10.56 12.78 6.06
C GLY A 171 10.47 13.42 4.67
N ASN A 172 9.27 13.45 4.07
CA ASN A 172 9.03 14.12 2.79
C ASN A 172 9.20 15.64 2.90
N THR A 173 8.77 16.25 4.00
CA THR A 173 9.01 17.67 4.26
C THR A 173 10.50 18.00 4.25
N LEU A 174 11.32 17.17 4.91
CA LEU A 174 12.77 17.35 4.93
C LEU A 174 13.38 17.27 3.52
N GLN A 175 12.98 16.29 2.70
CA GLN A 175 13.46 16.18 1.31
C GLN A 175 13.01 17.36 0.44
N VAL A 176 11.80 17.91 0.64
CA VAL A 176 11.32 19.09 -0.11
C VAL A 176 12.16 20.34 0.17
N TYR A 177 12.63 20.52 1.41
CA TYR A 177 13.45 21.67 1.79
C TYR A 177 14.97 21.42 1.66
N ALA A 178 15.38 20.20 1.36
CA ALA A 178 16.78 19.86 1.14
C ALA A 178 17.33 20.58 -0.09
N ASN A 179 18.36 21.43 0.09
CA ASN A 179 19.05 22.04 -1.04
C ASN A 179 20.12 21.09 -1.59
N PRO A 180 19.93 20.46 -2.77
CA PRO A 180 20.87 19.45 -3.28
C PRO A 180 22.26 20.02 -3.60
N ASN A 181 22.38 21.35 -3.70
CA ASN A 181 23.64 22.03 -4.02
C ASN A 181 24.49 22.35 -2.77
N THR A 182 24.06 21.93 -1.56
CA THR A 182 24.80 22.14 -0.32
C THR A 182 25.03 20.82 0.40
N GLU A 183 26.16 20.73 1.11
CA GLU A 183 26.47 19.54 1.93
C GLU A 183 25.42 19.33 3.03
N GLU A 184 24.89 20.42 3.58
CA GLU A 184 23.79 20.36 4.55
C GLU A 184 22.52 19.81 3.92
N GLY A 185 22.12 20.28 2.74
CA GLY A 185 20.93 19.80 2.07
C GLY A 185 21.04 18.33 1.66
N ILE A 186 22.21 17.87 1.21
CA ILE A 186 22.46 16.44 0.95
C ILE A 186 22.24 15.61 2.23
N ARG A 187 22.72 16.07 3.39
CA ARG A 187 22.47 15.38 4.68
C ARG A 187 21.01 15.43 5.08
N VAL A 188 20.33 16.56 4.90
CA VAL A 188 18.90 16.70 5.19
C VAL A 188 18.07 15.77 4.31
N ASN A 189 18.42 15.64 3.03
CA ASN A 189 17.77 14.70 2.11
C ASN A 189 17.89 13.26 2.64
N ALA A 190 19.11 12.82 2.98
CA ALA A 190 19.34 11.49 3.53
C ALA A 190 18.55 11.24 4.83
N ILE A 191 18.49 12.22 5.74
CA ILE A 191 17.68 12.12 6.96
C ILE A 191 16.20 12.01 6.62
N GLY A 192 15.73 12.79 5.64
CA GLY A 192 14.36 12.72 5.13
C GLY A 192 14.01 11.32 4.63
N SER A 193 14.85 10.74 3.77
CA SER A 193 14.64 9.39 3.21
C SER A 193 14.65 8.31 4.29
N TRP A 194 15.58 8.35 5.25
CA TRP A 194 15.58 7.41 6.38
C TRP A 194 14.37 7.58 7.30
N THR A 195 13.88 8.82 7.47
CA THR A 195 12.66 9.08 8.24
C THR A 195 11.45 8.44 7.54
N GLN A 196 11.33 8.59 6.21
CA GLN A 196 10.27 7.92 5.44
C GLN A 196 10.37 6.39 5.50
N ALA A 197 11.58 5.84 5.44
CA ALA A 197 11.82 4.41 5.61
C ALA A 197 11.30 3.89 6.96
N VAL A 198 11.50 4.63 8.05
CA VAL A 198 10.93 4.26 9.36
C VAL A 198 9.40 4.32 9.32
N GLY A 199 8.83 5.39 8.76
CA GLY A 199 7.38 5.56 8.68
C GLY A 199 6.70 4.46 7.87
N THR A 200 7.24 4.10 6.72
CA THR A 200 6.71 3.03 5.85
C THR A 200 6.86 1.63 6.47
N VAL A 201 7.93 1.35 7.21
CA VAL A 201 8.04 0.11 7.98
C VAL A 201 6.94 0.02 9.05
N ILE A 202 6.62 1.13 9.72
CA ILE A 202 5.54 1.17 10.72
C ILE A 202 4.18 0.94 10.05
N SER A 203 3.90 1.59 8.92
CA SER A 203 2.68 1.36 8.13
C SER A 203 2.56 -0.09 7.64
N ALA A 204 3.66 -0.69 7.15
CA ALA A 204 3.68 -2.09 6.74
C ALA A 204 3.40 -3.05 7.91
N LEU A 205 3.92 -2.78 9.10
CA LEU A 205 3.62 -3.54 10.32
C LEU A 205 2.15 -3.38 10.75
N ALA A 206 1.57 -2.20 10.56
CA ALA A 206 0.16 -1.96 10.83
C ALA A 206 -0.74 -2.80 9.92
N ALA A 207 -0.43 -2.85 8.63
CA ALA A 207 -1.13 -3.72 7.66
C ALA A 207 -1.02 -5.20 8.02
N ASP A 208 0.17 -5.68 8.40
CA ASP A 208 0.40 -7.08 8.79
C ASP A 208 -0.33 -7.48 10.09
N TYR A 209 -0.56 -6.54 11.01
CA TYR A 209 -1.27 -6.80 12.27
C TYR A 209 -2.78 -7.06 12.10
N ASN A 210 -3.38 -6.65 10.97
CA ASN A 210 -4.82 -6.78 10.73
C ASN A 210 -5.25 -8.12 10.10
N ASP A 211 -4.32 -9.00 9.73
CA ASP A 211 -4.58 -10.38 9.25
C ASP A 211 -4.37 -11.44 10.36
#